data_AF-A0A397XPE0-F1
#
_entry.id   AF-A0A397XPE0-F1
#
_cell.length_a   1.000
_cell.length_b   1.000
_cell.length_c   1.000
_cell.angle_alpha   90.00
_cell.angle_beta   90.00
_cell.angle_gamma   90.00
#
_symmetry.space_group_name_H-M   'P 1'
#
loop_
_entity.id
_entity.type
_entity.pdbx_description
1 polymer ?
#
loop_
_entity_poly.entity_id
_entity_poly.type
_entity_poly.pdbx_seq_one_letter_code
_entity_poly.pdbx_strand_id
1 'polypeptide(L)'
;MEAKIPFSPISHQLCRSSSRFWNTATNLPFCSPVSYPYLIGSSSQLRARHPLISFAVTKVSLLHDLGATGAVLGGAYALVLSFESLTKRNVISQRFSRKLVHILSGLLFVLSWPIFSPSKEARYFAALVPLVNCVRLVVNGLSVSPNSTLIKSVTREGRPEELLRGPLFYVLALLVSAVFFWRDSPIGMISLAMMCGGDGIADIMGRKFGSQKIPYNPRKSLAGSISMFIFGFIISIGLLYYYSSLGYLHMNWETTFTKVAIVSMVATLVESLPITDQIDDNVSVPLATIMAAYVSFGY
;
A
#
# COMPACT_ATOMS: atom_id res chain seq x y z
N MET A 1 -44.41 33.57 24.85
CA MET A 1 -43.99 34.99 24.80
C MET A 1 -42.97 35.21 25.91
N GLU A 2 -41.81 35.74 25.53
CA GLU A 2 -40.72 36.29 26.37
C GLU A 2 -40.03 35.37 27.40
N ALA A 3 -38.96 34.70 26.95
CA ALA A 3 -37.87 34.27 27.82
C ALA A 3 -36.75 35.32 27.76
N LYS A 4 -36.52 36.01 28.89
CA LYS A 4 -35.44 36.99 29.09
C LYS A 4 -34.14 36.27 29.45
N ILE A 5 -33.08 36.60 28.71
CA ILE A 5 -31.67 36.37 29.05
C ILE A 5 -31.26 37.41 30.12
N PRO A 6 -30.38 37.05 31.07
CA PRO A 6 -29.26 37.95 31.32
C PRO A 6 -27.90 37.24 31.49
N PHE A 7 -26.94 37.76 30.71
CA PHE A 7 -25.53 38.00 30.97
C PHE A 7 -24.86 37.47 32.26
N SER A 8 -23.76 36.73 32.04
CA SER A 8 -22.47 36.59 32.77
C SER A 8 -22.18 37.55 33.94
N PRO A 9 -21.38 37.16 34.95
CA PRO A 9 -19.91 37.14 34.78
C PRO A 9 -19.18 35.93 35.37
N ILE A 10 -18.08 35.60 34.71
CA ILE A 10 -16.99 34.73 35.18
C ILE A 10 -16.27 35.41 36.35
N SER A 11 -16.15 34.72 37.48
CA SER A 11 -15.21 35.06 38.55
C SER A 11 -14.66 33.78 39.19
N HIS A 12 -13.49 33.34 38.73
CA HIS A 12 -12.69 32.33 39.42
C HIS A 12 -11.87 33.01 40.52
N GLN A 13 -12.16 32.68 41.78
CA GLN A 13 -11.22 32.86 42.88
C GLN A 13 -11.31 31.70 43.88
N LEU A 14 -10.12 31.09 44.09
CA LEU A 14 -9.55 30.63 45.36
C LEU A 14 -10.24 29.46 46.10
N CYS A 15 -9.53 28.33 46.28
CA CYS A 15 -8.70 28.10 47.49
C CYS A 15 -8.12 26.66 47.57
N ARG A 16 -6.82 26.58 47.94
CA ARG A 16 -6.14 25.60 48.84
C ARG A 16 -6.15 24.09 48.47
N SER A 17 -5.11 23.27 48.69
CA SER A 17 -4.00 23.24 49.67
C SER A 17 -2.96 22.16 49.30
N SER A 18 -1.65 22.47 49.49
CA SER A 18 -0.54 21.64 50.07
C SER A 18 -0.30 20.19 49.58
N SER A 19 0.91 19.69 49.26
CA SER A 19 2.16 19.74 50.04
C SER A 19 3.35 19.06 49.32
N ARG A 20 4.58 19.41 49.77
CA ARG A 20 5.92 18.73 49.70
C ARG A 20 6.87 19.11 48.53
N PHE A 21 7.89 19.94 48.79
CA PHE A 21 9.29 19.60 49.22
C PHE A 21 10.09 18.95 48.05
N TRP A 22 11.09 19.58 47.41
CA TRP A 22 12.41 19.98 47.93
C TRP A 22 13.14 20.97 46.97
N ASN A 23 14.16 21.65 47.53
CA ASN A 23 15.38 22.21 46.92
C ASN A 23 15.53 23.75 46.74
N THR A 24 16.21 24.32 47.75
CA THR A 24 17.44 25.14 47.69
C THR A 24 17.50 26.47 46.89
N ALA A 25 17.62 27.54 47.67
CA ALA A 25 18.62 28.62 47.61
C ALA A 25 18.37 29.92 46.80
N THR A 26 18.68 31.00 47.55
CA THR A 26 19.06 32.39 47.22
C THR A 26 17.97 33.47 47.06
N ASN A 27 18.08 34.47 47.95
CA ASN A 27 17.31 35.71 48.03
C ASN A 27 17.79 36.75 47.00
N LEU A 28 16.88 37.46 46.34
CA LEU A 28 16.57 38.91 46.50
C LEU A 28 15.69 39.42 45.31
N PRO A 29 14.87 40.46 45.51
CA PRO A 29 13.78 40.84 44.60
C PRO A 29 14.17 41.99 43.67
N PHE A 30 13.71 41.98 42.41
CA PHE A 30 13.61 43.21 41.60
C PHE A 30 12.52 43.08 40.54
N CYS A 31 11.48 43.90 40.67
CA CYS A 31 10.49 44.16 39.62
C CYS A 31 11.11 45.07 38.55
N SER A 32 10.93 44.71 37.27
CA SER A 32 10.86 45.66 36.15
C SER A 32 10.16 44.97 34.96
N PRO A 33 9.07 45.55 34.41
CA PRO A 33 8.46 45.03 33.21
C PRO A 33 9.23 45.53 31.98
N VAL A 34 9.82 44.61 31.21
CA VAL A 34 10.36 44.91 29.89
C VAL A 34 9.19 45.04 28.91
N SER A 35 8.98 46.26 28.43
CA SER A 35 8.02 46.59 27.39
C SER A 35 8.46 45.96 26.07
N TYR A 36 7.72 44.97 25.56
CA TYR A 36 7.86 44.54 24.16
C TYR A 36 7.19 45.59 23.26
N PRO A 37 7.89 46.17 22.27
CA PRO A 37 7.22 46.98 21.27
C PRO A 37 6.32 46.07 20.42
N TYR A 38 5.02 46.37 20.44
CA TYR A 38 4.05 45.84 19.48
C TYR A 38 4.49 46.24 18.06
N LEU A 39 5.19 45.34 17.38
CA LEU A 39 5.33 45.37 15.93
C LEU A 39 3.96 45.02 15.34
N ILE A 40 3.17 46.04 15.05
CA ILE A 40 1.99 45.93 14.18
C ILE A 40 2.51 45.63 12.77
N GLY A 41 2.76 44.34 12.50
CA GLY A 41 3.00 43.83 11.16
C GLY A 41 1.71 43.94 10.35
N SER A 42 1.73 44.78 9.32
CA SER A 42 0.63 44.98 8.38
C SER A 42 0.06 43.64 7.87
N SER A 43 -1.22 43.41 8.14
CA SER A 43 -1.96 42.18 7.80
C SER A 43 -1.98 41.87 6.29
N SER A 44 -1.67 42.86 5.44
CA SER A 44 -1.60 42.72 4.00
C SER A 44 -0.35 41.97 3.52
N GLN A 45 0.78 42.07 4.24
CA GLN A 45 2.02 41.37 3.85
C GLN A 45 2.02 39.88 4.23
N LEU A 46 1.37 39.52 5.33
CA LEU A 46 1.19 38.11 5.74
C LEU A 46 0.27 37.35 4.76
N ARG A 47 -0.76 38.03 4.22
CA ARG A 47 -1.71 37.44 3.25
C ARG A 47 -1.08 37.19 1.87
N ALA A 48 -0.13 38.01 1.43
CA ALA A 48 0.57 37.81 0.15
C ALA A 48 1.70 36.76 0.23
N ARG A 49 2.28 36.52 1.42
CA ARG A 49 3.32 35.50 1.64
C ARG A 49 2.75 34.09 1.76
N HIS A 50 1.54 33.93 2.28
CA HIS A 50 0.84 32.65 2.38
C HIS A 50 0.68 31.89 1.03
N PRO A 51 0.20 32.53 -0.06
CA PRO A 51 0.07 31.85 -1.35
C PRO A 51 1.41 31.50 -1.98
N LEU A 52 2.45 32.33 -1.81
CA LEU A 52 3.79 32.03 -2.33
C LEU A 52 4.47 30.87 -1.58
N ILE A 53 4.34 30.83 -0.26
CA ILE A 53 4.84 29.72 0.56
C ILE A 53 4.05 28.44 0.28
N SER A 54 2.72 28.53 0.19
CA SER A 54 1.87 27.40 -0.16
C SER A 54 2.22 26.85 -1.55
N PHE A 55 2.43 27.72 -2.54
CA PHE A 55 2.79 27.33 -3.90
C PHE A 55 4.20 26.72 -3.98
N ALA A 56 5.16 27.25 -3.21
CA ALA A 56 6.50 26.68 -3.11
C ALA A 56 6.49 25.29 -2.47
N VAL A 57 5.73 25.10 -1.38
CA VAL A 57 5.56 23.80 -0.72
C VAL A 57 4.91 22.79 -1.66
N THR A 58 3.84 23.19 -2.39
CA THR A 58 3.21 22.33 -3.39
C THR A 58 4.19 21.92 -4.50
N LYS A 59 5.01 22.84 -5.01
CA LYS A 59 6.02 22.52 -6.04
C LYS A 59 7.08 21.54 -5.55
N VAL A 60 7.56 21.67 -4.32
CA VAL A 60 8.54 20.73 -3.74
C VAL A 60 7.93 19.34 -3.59
N SER A 61 6.67 19.24 -3.12
CA SER A 61 5.97 17.96 -3.04
C SER A 61 5.76 17.30 -4.41
N LEU A 62 5.42 18.09 -5.44
CA LEU A 62 5.24 17.57 -6.80
C LEU A 62 6.55 17.05 -7.40
N LEU A 63 7.65 17.79 -7.26
CA LEU A 63 8.96 17.33 -7.75
C LEU A 63 9.43 16.07 -7.01
N HIS A 64 9.18 15.99 -5.71
CA HIS A 64 9.46 14.81 -4.92
C HIS A 64 8.65 13.60 -5.39
N ASP A 65 7.34 13.77 -5.62
CA ASP A 65 6.48 12.68 -6.08
C ASP A 65 6.81 12.22 -7.50
N LEU A 66 7.18 13.14 -8.40
CA LEU A 66 7.71 12.81 -9.72
C LEU A 66 9.03 12.02 -9.62
N GLY A 67 9.93 12.45 -8.74
CA GLY A 67 11.18 11.74 -8.47
C GLY A 67 10.93 10.34 -7.91
N ALA A 68 9.99 10.20 -6.97
CA ALA A 68 9.58 8.92 -6.40
C ALA A 68 8.97 8.00 -7.47
N THR A 69 8.06 8.49 -8.32
CA THR A 69 7.54 7.73 -9.47
C THR A 69 8.68 7.24 -10.37
N GLY A 70 9.62 8.11 -10.72
CA GLY A 70 10.79 7.76 -11.53
C GLY A 70 11.65 6.67 -10.89
N ALA A 71 11.93 6.79 -9.59
CA ALA A 71 12.70 5.81 -8.83
C ALA A 71 12.00 4.44 -8.74
N VAL A 72 10.70 4.41 -8.43
CA VAL A 72 9.91 3.17 -8.33
C VAL A 72 9.79 2.50 -9.70
N LEU A 73 9.54 3.28 -10.75
CA LEU A 73 9.48 2.76 -12.12
C LEU A 73 10.85 2.20 -12.55
N GLY A 74 11.93 2.94 -12.32
CA GLY A 74 13.30 2.50 -12.60
C GLY A 74 13.66 1.22 -11.84
N GLY A 75 13.31 1.15 -10.56
CA GLY A 75 13.50 -0.05 -9.73
C GLY A 75 12.72 -1.26 -10.24
N ALA A 76 11.46 -1.06 -10.66
CA ALA A 76 10.65 -2.12 -11.26
C ALA A 76 11.27 -2.65 -12.56
N TYR A 77 11.73 -1.77 -13.45
CA TYR A 77 12.44 -2.18 -14.68
C TYR A 77 13.75 -2.91 -14.37
N ALA A 78 14.55 -2.39 -13.43
CA ALA A 78 15.80 -3.01 -13.02
C ALA A 78 15.58 -4.43 -12.48
N LEU A 79 14.52 -4.64 -11.68
CA LEU A 79 14.14 -5.95 -11.17
C LEU A 79 13.81 -6.92 -12.32
N VAL A 80 12.94 -6.51 -13.25
CA VAL A 80 12.55 -7.34 -14.41
C VAL A 80 13.78 -7.71 -15.25
N LEU A 81 14.63 -6.73 -15.56
CA LEU A 81 15.86 -6.95 -16.34
C LEU A 81 16.84 -7.89 -15.63
N SER A 82 16.92 -7.80 -14.30
CA SER A 82 17.78 -8.68 -13.50
C SER A 82 17.33 -10.15 -13.61
N PHE A 83 16.03 -10.41 -13.45
CA PHE A 83 15.45 -11.75 -13.59
C PHE A 83 15.48 -12.26 -15.05
N GLU A 84 15.31 -11.38 -16.03
CA GLU A 84 15.50 -11.72 -17.44
C GLU A 84 16.94 -12.14 -17.73
N SER A 85 17.93 -11.41 -17.18
CA SER A 85 19.35 -11.76 -17.29
C SER A 85 19.66 -13.12 -16.66
N LEU A 86 19.13 -13.41 -15.47
CA LEU A 86 19.26 -14.73 -14.83
C LEU A 86 18.64 -15.85 -15.66
N THR A 87 17.52 -15.57 -16.33
CA THR A 87 16.85 -16.54 -17.20
C THR A 87 17.64 -16.79 -18.48
N LYS A 88 18.17 -15.74 -19.13
CA LYS A 88 19.05 -15.86 -20.31
C LYS A 88 20.33 -16.64 -20.02
N ARG A 89 20.84 -16.57 -18.79
CA ARG A 89 22.00 -17.34 -18.32
C ARG A 89 21.65 -18.78 -17.91
N ASN A 90 20.41 -19.23 -18.11
CA ASN A 90 19.91 -20.55 -17.70
C ASN A 90 20.08 -20.86 -16.19
N VAL A 91 20.16 -19.84 -15.33
CA VAL A 91 20.26 -20.03 -13.87
C VAL A 91 18.89 -20.42 -13.29
N ILE A 92 17.82 -19.84 -13.83
CA ILE A 92 16.43 -20.08 -13.41
C ILE A 92 15.54 -20.33 -14.62
N SER A 93 14.49 -21.14 -14.45
CA SER A 93 13.51 -21.36 -15.52
C SER A 93 12.63 -20.12 -15.74
N GLN A 94 12.22 -19.87 -16.99
CA GLN A 94 11.34 -18.74 -17.34
C GLN A 94 10.05 -18.73 -16.52
N ARG A 95 9.45 -19.91 -16.30
CA ARG A 95 8.21 -20.03 -15.52
C ARG A 95 8.42 -19.61 -14.06
N PHE A 96 9.53 -20.00 -13.45
CA PHE A 96 9.86 -19.63 -12.07
C PHE A 96 10.23 -18.14 -11.97
N SER A 97 11.02 -17.65 -12.92
CA SER A 97 11.39 -16.24 -13.05
C SER A 97 10.16 -15.32 -13.11
N ARG A 98 9.18 -15.63 -13.96
CA ARG A 98 7.92 -14.87 -14.04
C ARG A 98 7.18 -14.80 -12.70
N LYS A 99 7.12 -15.91 -11.94
CA LYS A 99 6.42 -15.94 -10.65
C LYS A 99 7.19 -15.16 -9.57
N LEU A 100 8.53 -15.21 -9.58
CA LEU A 100 9.35 -14.37 -8.69
C LEU A 100 9.23 -12.89 -8.99
N VAL A 101 9.27 -12.49 -10.27
CA VAL A 101 9.04 -11.10 -10.67
C VAL A 101 7.66 -10.64 -10.22
N HIS A 102 6.63 -11.47 -10.41
CA HIS A 102 5.28 -11.18 -9.92
C HIS A 102 5.23 -10.92 -8.41
N ILE A 103 5.80 -11.83 -7.60
CA ILE A 103 5.84 -11.67 -6.12
C ILE A 103 6.59 -10.38 -5.75
N LEU A 104 7.81 -10.22 -6.25
CA LEU A 104 8.71 -9.14 -5.82
C LEU A 104 8.25 -7.78 -6.34
N SER A 105 7.81 -7.67 -7.59
CA SER A 105 7.32 -6.39 -8.13
C SER A 105 6.12 -5.87 -7.33
N GLY A 106 5.18 -6.74 -6.96
CA GLY A 106 4.00 -6.34 -6.21
C GLY A 106 4.32 -5.93 -4.79
N LEU A 107 5.12 -6.73 -4.07
CA LEU A 107 5.51 -6.41 -2.70
C LEU A 107 6.41 -5.17 -2.61
N LEU A 108 7.40 -5.03 -3.50
CA LEU A 108 8.24 -3.84 -3.55
C LEU A 108 7.45 -2.59 -3.93
N PHE A 109 6.44 -2.71 -4.79
CA PHE A 109 5.54 -1.59 -5.10
C PHE A 109 4.81 -1.11 -3.83
N VAL A 110 4.21 -2.02 -3.06
CA VAL A 110 3.54 -1.64 -1.81
C VAL A 110 4.54 -1.11 -0.80
N LEU A 111 5.72 -1.71 -0.65
CA LEU A 111 6.75 -1.19 0.25
C LEU A 111 7.26 0.21 -0.14
N SER A 112 7.09 0.61 -1.40
CA SER A 112 7.54 1.91 -1.90
C SER A 112 6.57 3.08 -1.66
N TRP A 113 5.30 2.85 -1.27
CA TRP A 113 4.36 3.96 -1.09
C TRP A 113 4.78 5.02 -0.05
N PRO A 114 5.51 4.69 1.04
CA PRO A 114 6.02 5.68 1.98
C PRO A 114 7.08 6.63 1.39
N ILE A 115 7.70 6.30 0.25
CA ILE A 115 8.65 7.17 -0.44
C ILE A 115 7.93 8.40 -1.02
N PHE A 116 6.62 8.33 -1.26
CA PHE A 116 5.86 9.46 -1.78
C PHE A 116 5.51 10.47 -0.69
N SER A 117 5.38 11.74 -1.09
CA SER A 117 5.10 12.86 -0.20
C SER A 117 3.82 12.63 0.62
N PRO A 118 3.64 13.25 1.80
CA PRO A 118 2.43 13.10 2.61
C PRO A 118 1.13 13.61 1.96
N SER A 119 1.20 14.21 0.78
CA SER A 119 0.03 14.73 0.05
C SER A 119 -0.98 13.63 -0.26
N LYS A 120 -2.27 13.99 -0.32
CA LYS A 120 -3.35 13.09 -0.78
C LYS A 120 -3.24 12.79 -2.28
N GLU A 121 -2.62 13.69 -3.04
CA GLU A 121 -2.42 13.56 -4.49
C GLU A 121 -1.28 12.60 -4.85
N ALA A 122 -0.40 12.30 -3.89
CA ALA A 122 0.73 11.37 -4.06
C ALA A 122 0.30 9.98 -4.56
N ARG A 123 -0.93 9.55 -4.23
CA ARG A 123 -1.51 8.29 -4.70
C ARG A 123 -1.58 8.21 -6.23
N TYR A 124 -1.86 9.34 -6.90
CA TYR A 124 -1.95 9.39 -8.35
C TYR A 124 -0.57 9.27 -9.00
N PHE A 125 0.47 9.86 -8.39
CA PHE A 125 1.86 9.68 -8.82
C PHE A 125 2.33 8.24 -8.68
N ALA A 126 1.98 7.57 -7.59
CA ALA A 126 2.26 6.15 -7.43
C ALA A 126 1.48 5.28 -8.42
N ALA A 127 0.21 5.62 -8.68
CA ALA A 127 -0.64 4.96 -9.67
C ALA A 127 -0.10 5.08 -11.11
N LEU A 128 0.72 6.10 -11.43
CA LEU A 128 1.40 6.17 -12.73
C LEU A 128 2.30 4.96 -12.99
N VAL A 129 2.90 4.37 -11.96
CA VAL A 129 3.79 3.21 -12.12
C VAL A 129 3.06 1.99 -12.70
N PRO A 130 1.97 1.47 -12.08
CA PRO A 130 1.17 0.42 -12.70
C PRO A 130 0.48 0.92 -13.97
N LEU A 131 0.07 2.19 -14.08
CA LEU A 131 -0.57 2.70 -15.30
C LEU A 131 0.35 2.61 -16.53
N VAL A 132 1.62 3.00 -16.42
CA VAL A 132 2.60 2.86 -17.51
C VAL A 132 2.76 1.40 -17.91
N ASN A 133 2.81 0.48 -16.93
CA ASN A 133 2.87 -0.96 -17.20
C ASN A 133 1.58 -1.48 -17.85
N CYS A 134 0.41 -0.96 -17.45
CA CYS A 134 -0.89 -1.30 -18.03
C CYS A 134 -0.93 -0.91 -19.50
N VAL A 135 -0.58 0.34 -19.83
CA VAL A 135 -0.50 0.82 -21.22
C VAL A 135 0.50 -0.03 -22.02
N ARG A 136 1.67 -0.33 -21.45
CA ARG A 136 2.66 -1.20 -22.08
C ARG A 136 2.08 -2.58 -22.40
N LEU A 137 1.39 -3.23 -21.46
CA LEU A 137 0.77 -4.53 -21.68
C LEU A 137 -0.35 -4.47 -22.72
N VAL A 138 -1.19 -3.44 -22.71
CA VAL A 138 -2.28 -3.26 -23.68
C VAL A 138 -1.74 -3.02 -25.09
N VAL A 139 -0.78 -2.12 -25.26
CA VAL A 139 -0.17 -1.82 -26.58
C VAL A 139 0.52 -3.05 -27.17
N ASN A 140 1.23 -3.81 -26.35
CA ASN A 140 1.91 -5.03 -26.80
C ASN A 140 0.94 -6.20 -26.98
N GLY A 141 -0.09 -6.30 -26.16
CA GLY A 141 -1.08 -7.38 -26.20
C GLY A 141 -2.08 -7.24 -27.35
N LEU A 142 -2.44 -6.00 -27.72
CA LEU A 142 -3.22 -5.70 -28.93
C LEU A 142 -2.37 -5.72 -30.21
N SER A 143 -1.08 -6.07 -30.12
CA SER A 143 -0.14 -6.09 -31.24
C SER A 143 -0.01 -4.77 -32.01
N VAL A 144 -0.31 -3.63 -31.38
CA VAL A 144 -0.17 -2.29 -31.98
C VAL A 144 1.32 -1.94 -32.17
N SER A 145 2.19 -2.41 -31.26
CA SER A 145 3.65 -2.36 -31.41
C SER A 145 4.29 -3.56 -30.68
N PRO A 146 4.41 -4.73 -31.32
CA PRO A 146 4.81 -5.96 -30.66
C PRO A 146 6.32 -5.96 -30.31
N ASN A 147 6.66 -5.77 -29.04
CA ASN A 147 8.01 -6.04 -28.54
C ASN A 147 8.16 -7.53 -28.23
N SER A 148 8.83 -8.25 -29.13
CA SER A 148 9.05 -9.70 -29.03
C SER A 148 9.71 -10.13 -27.71
N THR A 149 10.57 -9.29 -27.13
CA THR A 149 11.22 -9.52 -25.83
C THR A 149 10.23 -9.51 -24.66
N LEU A 150 9.29 -8.55 -24.62
CA LEU A 150 8.27 -8.48 -23.58
C LEU A 150 7.27 -9.63 -23.71
N ILE A 151 6.83 -9.92 -24.94
CA ILE A 151 5.87 -10.99 -25.19
C ILE A 151 6.46 -12.31 -24.67
N LYS A 152 7.70 -12.63 -25.02
CA LYS A 152 8.36 -13.87 -24.53
C LYS A 152 8.58 -13.88 -23.02
N SER A 153 8.86 -12.74 -22.39
CA SER A 153 9.19 -12.71 -20.97
C SER A 153 7.95 -12.82 -20.07
N VAL A 154 6.81 -12.27 -20.50
CA VAL A 154 5.59 -12.19 -19.67
C VAL A 154 4.58 -13.30 -20.00
N THR A 155 4.54 -13.78 -21.24
CA THR A 155 3.55 -14.79 -21.67
C THR A 155 4.07 -16.22 -21.49
N ARG A 156 3.16 -17.18 -21.40
CA ARG A 156 3.41 -18.62 -21.28
C ARG A 156 3.60 -19.27 -22.66
N GLU A 157 2.79 -18.90 -23.66
CA GLU A 157 2.83 -19.49 -25.01
C GLU A 157 3.47 -18.57 -26.07
N GLY A 158 3.96 -17.37 -25.69
CA GLY A 158 4.54 -16.42 -26.63
C GLY A 158 3.48 -15.62 -27.42
N ARG A 159 2.22 -15.66 -26.98
CA ARG A 159 1.07 -15.04 -27.63
C ARG A 159 0.74 -13.67 -27.03
N PRO A 160 0.63 -12.59 -27.82
CA PRO A 160 0.32 -11.25 -27.32
C PRO A 160 -0.95 -11.19 -26.45
N GLU A 161 -1.95 -12.00 -26.77
CA GLU A 161 -3.26 -11.99 -26.12
C GLU A 161 -3.20 -12.46 -24.66
N GLU A 162 -2.18 -13.27 -24.29
CA GLU A 162 -1.96 -13.67 -22.91
C GLU A 162 -1.55 -12.50 -22.01
N LEU A 163 -0.98 -11.43 -22.58
CA LEU A 163 -0.67 -10.20 -21.84
C LEU A 163 -1.94 -9.52 -21.33
N LEU A 164 -3.06 -9.71 -22.02
CA LEU A 164 -4.36 -9.11 -21.69
C LEU A 164 -5.16 -9.90 -20.66
N ARG A 165 -4.64 -11.04 -20.16
CA ARG A 165 -5.27 -11.85 -19.11
C ARG A 165 -4.59 -11.59 -17.76
N GLY A 166 -3.99 -12.61 -17.15
CA GLY A 166 -3.35 -12.52 -15.83
C GLY A 166 -2.45 -11.29 -15.61
N PRO A 167 -1.50 -10.97 -16.52
CA PRO A 167 -0.63 -9.80 -16.37
C PRO A 167 -1.39 -8.47 -16.33
N LEU A 168 -2.43 -8.29 -17.15
CA LEU A 168 -3.23 -7.07 -17.17
C LEU A 168 -4.04 -6.94 -15.88
N PHE A 169 -4.74 -8.00 -15.47
CA PHE A 169 -5.51 -8.01 -14.23
C PHE A 169 -4.66 -7.75 -13.00
N TYR A 170 -3.46 -8.31 -12.97
CA TYR A 170 -2.47 -8.05 -11.94
C TYR A 170 -2.13 -6.54 -11.83
N VAL A 171 -1.81 -5.89 -12.95
CA VAL A 171 -1.48 -4.46 -12.95
C VAL A 171 -2.70 -3.60 -12.61
N LEU A 172 -3.89 -4.00 -13.02
CA LEU A 172 -5.14 -3.34 -12.63
C LEU A 172 -5.39 -3.44 -11.12
N ALA A 173 -5.12 -4.59 -10.49
CA ALA A 173 -5.24 -4.74 -9.05
C ALA A 173 -4.26 -3.83 -8.29
N LEU A 174 -3.03 -3.66 -8.77
CA LEU A 174 -2.07 -2.68 -8.24
C LEU A 174 -2.59 -1.25 -8.38
N LEU A 175 -3.16 -0.90 -9.53
CA LEU A 175 -3.71 0.42 -9.83
C LEU A 175 -4.91 0.75 -8.93
N VAL A 176 -5.89 -0.16 -8.85
CA VAL A 176 -7.08 -0.01 -8.00
C VAL A 176 -6.68 0.13 -6.53
N SER A 177 -5.75 -0.70 -6.07
CA SER A 177 -5.24 -0.61 -4.70
C SER A 177 -4.56 0.73 -4.45
N ALA A 178 -3.70 1.21 -5.35
CA ALA A 178 -3.03 2.50 -5.19
C ALA A 178 -4.01 3.68 -5.16
N VAL A 179 -5.05 3.68 -6.01
CA VAL A 179 -5.98 4.82 -6.11
C VAL A 179 -7.00 4.83 -4.98
N PHE A 180 -7.61 3.67 -4.68
CA PHE A 180 -8.76 3.58 -3.77
C PHE A 180 -8.38 3.11 -2.36
N PHE A 181 -7.35 2.27 -2.24
CA PHE A 181 -6.93 1.66 -0.97
C PHE A 181 -5.46 1.99 -0.68
N TRP A 182 -5.19 3.28 -0.57
CA TRP A 182 -3.85 3.85 -0.41
C TRP A 182 -3.21 3.47 0.94
N ARG A 183 -2.03 4.03 1.25
CA ARG A 183 -1.24 3.70 2.45
C ARG A 183 -1.92 3.92 3.80
N ASP A 184 -3.05 4.62 3.82
CA ASP A 184 -3.91 4.83 5.00
C ASP A 184 -5.00 3.76 5.15
N SER A 185 -5.06 2.78 4.24
CA SER A 185 -6.04 1.69 4.27
C SER A 185 -5.35 0.32 4.35
N PRO A 186 -5.72 -0.55 5.31
CA PRO A 186 -5.20 -1.91 5.39
C PRO A 186 -5.69 -2.78 4.22
N ILE A 187 -6.81 -2.44 3.59
CA ILE A 187 -7.49 -3.25 2.58
C ILE A 187 -6.59 -3.49 1.36
N GLY A 188 -5.98 -2.43 0.82
CA GLY A 188 -5.11 -2.51 -0.34
C GLY A 188 -3.84 -3.30 -0.06
N MET A 189 -3.26 -3.12 1.12
CA MET A 189 -2.06 -3.85 1.56
C MET A 189 -2.31 -5.34 1.67
N ILE A 190 -3.42 -5.74 2.32
CA ILE A 190 -3.78 -7.16 2.49
C ILE A 190 -4.13 -7.76 1.12
N SER A 191 -4.87 -7.05 0.27
CA SER A 191 -5.21 -7.51 -1.09
C SER A 191 -3.97 -7.82 -1.92
N LEU A 192 -3.02 -6.88 -1.96
CA LEU A 192 -1.78 -7.07 -2.70
C LEU A 192 -0.84 -8.09 -2.04
N ALA A 193 -0.85 -8.24 -0.71
CA ALA A 193 -0.13 -9.31 -0.04
C ALA A 193 -0.68 -10.70 -0.39
N MET A 194 -2.00 -10.88 -0.40
CA MET A 194 -2.65 -12.14 -0.75
C MET A 194 -2.46 -12.49 -2.22
N MET A 195 -2.61 -11.53 -3.13
CA MET A 195 -2.41 -11.74 -4.57
C MET A 195 -0.92 -11.95 -4.90
N CYS A 196 -0.04 -11.01 -4.56
CA CYS A 196 1.36 -11.07 -4.99
C CYS A 196 2.16 -12.09 -4.18
N GLY A 197 1.97 -12.11 -2.86
CA GLY A 197 2.72 -12.97 -1.94
C GLY A 197 2.07 -14.34 -1.77
N GLY A 198 0.80 -14.36 -1.35
CA GLY A 198 0.03 -15.57 -1.08
C GLY A 198 -0.09 -16.49 -2.30
N ASP A 199 -0.82 -16.07 -3.33
CA ASP A 199 -0.97 -16.85 -4.59
C ASP A 199 0.39 -17.07 -5.28
N GLY A 200 1.23 -16.03 -5.27
CA GLY A 200 2.66 -16.07 -5.58
C GLY A 200 3.37 -17.35 -5.14
N ILE A 201 3.46 -17.51 -3.82
CA ILE A 201 4.19 -18.58 -3.15
C ILE A 201 3.41 -19.89 -3.21
N ALA A 202 2.07 -19.85 -3.15
CA ALA A 202 1.21 -21.02 -3.27
C ALA A 202 1.44 -21.79 -4.57
N ASP A 203 1.59 -21.08 -5.68
CA ASP A 203 1.88 -21.68 -6.98
C ASP A 203 3.29 -22.31 -7.03
N ILE A 204 4.29 -21.73 -6.36
CA ILE A 204 5.64 -22.31 -6.26
C ILE A 204 5.61 -23.58 -5.40
N MET A 205 5.04 -23.49 -4.20
CA MET A 205 4.97 -24.60 -3.24
C MET A 205 4.05 -25.72 -3.72
N GLY A 206 2.93 -25.37 -4.34
CA GLY A 206 1.97 -26.31 -4.89
C GLY A 206 2.53 -27.12 -6.06
N ARG A 207 3.48 -26.58 -6.83
CA ARG A 207 4.22 -27.34 -7.84
C ARG A 207 5.30 -28.23 -7.25
N LYS A 208 6.03 -27.73 -6.25
CA LYS A 208 7.18 -28.44 -5.67
C LYS A 208 6.76 -29.57 -4.71
N PHE A 209 5.69 -29.35 -3.94
CA PHE A 209 5.26 -30.21 -2.85
C PHE A 209 3.79 -30.67 -2.95
N GLY A 210 3.05 -30.23 -3.97
CA GLY A 210 1.61 -30.50 -4.10
C GLY A 210 1.25 -31.84 -4.73
N SER A 211 1.74 -32.93 -4.12
CA SER A 211 1.37 -34.31 -4.48
C SER A 211 -0.11 -34.58 -4.20
N GLN A 212 -0.61 -34.12 -3.05
CA GLN A 212 -2.02 -34.22 -2.67
C GLN A 212 -2.84 -33.10 -3.33
N LYS A 213 -3.78 -33.50 -4.19
CA LYS A 213 -4.72 -32.59 -4.86
C LYS A 213 -5.97 -32.35 -4.02
N ILE A 214 -6.62 -31.21 -4.25
CA ILE A 214 -7.88 -30.89 -3.58
C ILE A 214 -9.00 -31.74 -4.22
N PRO A 215 -9.85 -32.43 -3.44
CA PRO A 215 -10.85 -33.36 -3.98
C PRO A 215 -11.79 -32.77 -5.03
N TYR A 216 -12.15 -31.50 -4.87
CA TYR A 216 -13.07 -30.77 -5.77
C TYR A 216 -12.33 -29.90 -6.81
N ASN A 217 -11.01 -29.78 -6.75
CA ASN A 217 -10.22 -29.02 -7.72
C ASN A 217 -8.85 -29.70 -7.95
N PRO A 218 -8.75 -30.59 -8.96
CA PRO A 218 -7.53 -31.35 -9.21
C PRO A 218 -6.34 -30.49 -9.69
N ARG A 219 -6.58 -29.24 -10.12
CA ARG A 219 -5.52 -28.32 -10.53
C ARG A 219 -4.79 -27.70 -9.35
N LYS A 220 -5.46 -27.58 -8.21
CA LYS A 220 -4.91 -27.02 -6.97
C LYS A 220 -4.47 -28.14 -6.04
N SER A 221 -3.53 -27.83 -5.15
CA SER A 221 -2.96 -28.80 -4.21
C SER A 221 -3.12 -28.30 -2.78
N LEU A 222 -3.24 -29.26 -1.86
CA LEU A 222 -3.38 -28.95 -0.45
C LEU A 222 -2.16 -28.17 0.07
N ALA A 223 -0.95 -28.55 -0.37
CA ALA A 223 0.28 -27.83 -0.05
C ALA A 223 0.27 -26.38 -0.58
N GLY A 224 -0.32 -26.14 -1.76
CA GLY A 224 -0.49 -24.81 -2.34
C GLY A 224 -1.40 -23.93 -1.46
N SER A 225 -2.60 -24.42 -1.14
CA SER A 225 -3.56 -23.65 -0.32
C SER A 225 -3.07 -23.41 1.11
N ILE A 226 -2.41 -24.39 1.75
CA ILE A 226 -1.76 -24.18 3.06
C ILE A 226 -0.70 -23.08 2.95
N SER A 227 0.11 -23.10 1.88
CA SER A 227 1.12 -22.07 1.64
C SER A 227 0.49 -20.70 1.41
N MET A 228 -0.59 -20.62 0.63
CA MET A 228 -1.32 -19.38 0.40
C MET A 228 -1.78 -18.74 1.71
N PHE A 229 -2.42 -19.53 2.57
CA PHE A 229 -2.91 -19.08 3.87
C PHE A 229 -1.76 -18.57 4.75
N ILE A 230 -0.73 -19.38 4.96
CA ILE A 230 0.38 -19.06 5.87
C ILE A 230 1.18 -17.85 5.37
N PHE A 231 1.66 -17.89 4.12
CA PHE A 231 2.51 -16.82 3.60
C PHE A 231 1.71 -15.55 3.32
N GLY A 232 0.48 -15.67 2.83
CA GLY A 232 -0.43 -14.54 2.65
C GLY A 232 -0.71 -13.83 3.98
N PHE A 233 -0.99 -14.59 5.05
CA PHE A 233 -1.18 -14.06 6.40
C PHE A 233 0.08 -13.36 6.93
N ILE A 234 1.24 -14.02 6.88
CA ILE A 234 2.51 -13.47 7.40
C ILE A 234 2.88 -12.19 6.66
N ILE A 235 2.80 -12.18 5.33
CA ILE A 235 3.13 -11.01 4.52
C ILE A 235 2.15 -9.87 4.80
N SER A 236 0.85 -10.18 4.91
CA SER A 236 -0.17 -9.18 5.24
C SER A 236 0.11 -8.52 6.60
N ILE A 237 0.34 -9.32 7.65
CA ILE A 237 0.72 -8.81 8.97
C ILE A 237 2.01 -7.98 8.90
N GLY A 238 3.03 -8.47 8.19
CA GLY A 238 4.30 -7.77 8.02
C GLY A 238 4.14 -6.40 7.37
N LEU A 239 3.32 -6.29 6.31
CA LEU A 239 3.02 -5.00 5.68
C LEU A 239 2.24 -4.09 6.62
N LEU A 240 1.18 -4.58 7.29
CA LEU A 240 0.43 -3.76 8.23
C LEU A 240 1.31 -3.25 9.38
N TYR A 241 2.22 -4.09 9.88
CA TYR A 241 3.18 -3.70 10.91
C TYR A 241 4.14 -2.63 10.41
N TYR A 242 4.69 -2.80 9.21
CA TYR A 242 5.55 -1.81 8.56
C TYR A 242 4.85 -0.45 8.42
N TYR A 243 3.59 -0.42 8.00
CA TYR A 243 2.85 0.83 7.87
C TYR A 243 2.42 1.42 9.22
N SER A 244 2.12 0.57 10.20
CA SER A 244 1.80 1.01 11.55
C SER A 244 3.02 1.61 12.26
N SER A 245 4.22 1.03 12.09
CA SER A 245 5.45 1.56 12.67
C SER A 245 5.87 2.91 12.08
N LEU A 246 5.50 3.17 10.82
CA LEU A 246 5.66 4.47 10.17
C LEU A 246 4.57 5.49 10.54
N GLY A 247 3.58 5.10 11.35
CA GLY A 247 2.50 5.97 11.81
C GLY A 247 1.36 6.19 10.81
N TYR A 248 1.30 5.42 9.71
CA TYR A 248 0.20 5.51 8.75
C TYR A 248 -1.08 4.80 9.21
N LEU A 249 -0.93 3.75 10.02
CA LEU A 249 -2.04 2.91 10.49
C LEU A 249 -2.05 2.80 12.02
N HIS A 250 -3.20 3.07 12.62
CA HIS A 250 -3.46 2.81 14.04
C HIS A 250 -4.30 1.54 14.18
N MET A 251 -3.65 0.42 14.52
CA MET A 251 -4.28 -0.90 14.55
C MET A 251 -4.36 -1.45 15.97
N ASN A 252 -5.50 -2.02 16.34
CA ASN A 252 -5.60 -2.88 17.51
C ASN A 252 -5.13 -4.28 17.11
N TRP A 253 -3.90 -4.64 17.49
CA TRP A 253 -3.23 -5.87 17.08
C TRP A 253 -4.01 -7.14 17.43
N GLU A 254 -4.66 -7.19 18.59
CA GLU A 254 -5.45 -8.34 19.02
C GLU A 254 -6.56 -8.68 18.01
N THR A 255 -7.32 -7.66 17.61
CA THR A 255 -8.39 -7.82 16.60
C THR A 255 -7.83 -7.95 15.18
N THR A 256 -6.68 -7.33 14.90
CA THR A 256 -6.08 -7.29 13.56
C THR A 256 -5.59 -8.67 13.14
N PHE A 257 -4.94 -9.42 14.03
CA PHE A 257 -4.51 -10.79 13.73
C PHE A 257 -5.70 -11.67 13.34
N THR A 258 -6.79 -11.61 14.10
CA THR A 258 -8.01 -12.38 13.82
C THR A 258 -8.64 -11.98 12.49
N LYS A 259 -8.77 -10.67 12.23
CA LYS A 259 -9.32 -10.14 10.96
C LYS A 259 -8.50 -10.58 9.76
N VAL A 260 -7.17 -10.44 9.82
CA VAL A 260 -6.28 -10.85 8.72
C VAL A 260 -6.34 -12.36 8.52
N ALA A 261 -6.40 -13.17 9.58
CA ALA A 261 -6.56 -14.62 9.46
C ALA A 261 -7.87 -14.99 8.74
N ILE A 262 -8.99 -14.35 9.07
CA ILE A 262 -10.28 -14.55 8.38
C ILE A 262 -10.15 -14.17 6.90
N VAL A 263 -9.58 -13.00 6.60
CA VAL A 263 -9.39 -12.53 5.22
C VAL A 263 -8.50 -13.48 4.42
N SER A 264 -7.37 -13.91 4.97
CA SER A 264 -6.47 -14.88 4.33
C SER A 264 -7.16 -16.23 4.11
N MET A 265 -8.00 -16.68 5.03
CA MET A 265 -8.79 -17.91 4.88
C MET A 265 -9.78 -17.77 3.72
N VAL A 266 -10.55 -16.68 3.68
CA VAL A 266 -11.51 -16.43 2.59
C VAL A 266 -10.81 -16.40 1.24
N ALA A 267 -9.70 -15.68 1.11
CA ALA A 267 -8.93 -15.62 -0.13
C ALA A 267 -8.37 -16.99 -0.55
N THR A 268 -7.91 -17.80 0.42
CA THR A 268 -7.43 -19.18 0.17
C THR A 268 -8.55 -20.11 -0.28
N LEU A 269 -9.74 -19.99 0.32
CA LEU A 269 -10.92 -20.76 -0.10
C LEU A 269 -11.36 -20.35 -1.51
N VAL A 270 -11.37 -19.06 -1.84
CA VAL A 270 -11.72 -18.61 -3.19
C VAL A 270 -10.72 -19.11 -4.23
N GLU A 271 -9.42 -19.12 -3.90
CA GLU A 271 -8.38 -19.69 -4.77
C GLU A 271 -8.50 -21.21 -4.96
N SER A 272 -8.96 -21.93 -3.94
CA SER A 272 -9.11 -23.39 -4.02
C SER A 272 -10.28 -23.82 -4.91
N LEU A 273 -11.28 -22.95 -5.13
CA LEU A 273 -12.46 -23.26 -5.93
C LEU A 273 -12.11 -23.50 -7.41
N PRO A 274 -12.84 -24.40 -8.11
CA PRO A 274 -12.61 -24.71 -9.52
C PRO A 274 -13.17 -23.61 -10.47
N ILE A 275 -13.02 -22.33 -10.12
CA ILE A 275 -13.56 -21.18 -10.87
C ILE A 275 -12.51 -20.61 -11.86
N THR A 276 -11.24 -21.04 -11.74
CA THR A 276 -10.11 -20.54 -12.55
C THR A 276 -10.32 -20.65 -14.08
N ASP A 277 -11.23 -21.51 -14.56
CA ASP A 277 -11.55 -21.60 -16.00
C ASP A 277 -12.37 -20.40 -16.52
N GLN A 278 -13.05 -19.68 -15.63
CA GLN A 278 -13.90 -18.54 -15.97
C GLN A 278 -13.31 -17.20 -15.49
N ILE A 279 -12.63 -17.19 -14.35
CA ILE A 279 -12.05 -15.99 -13.73
C ILE A 279 -10.61 -16.27 -13.34
N ASP A 280 -9.67 -15.44 -13.82
CA ASP A 280 -8.24 -15.56 -13.49
C ASP A 280 -8.03 -15.37 -11.98
N ASP A 281 -7.13 -16.15 -11.37
CA ASP A 281 -6.81 -16.07 -9.94
C ASP A 281 -6.29 -14.66 -9.57
N ASN A 282 -5.68 -13.94 -10.53
CA ASN A 282 -5.28 -12.54 -10.39
C ASN A 282 -6.45 -11.55 -10.32
N VAL A 283 -7.69 -12.00 -10.45
CA VAL A 283 -8.92 -11.22 -10.27
C VAL A 283 -9.68 -11.70 -9.04
N SER A 284 -9.92 -13.01 -8.94
CA SER A 284 -10.74 -13.59 -7.86
C SER A 284 -10.12 -13.36 -6.47
N VAL A 285 -8.81 -13.57 -6.33
CA VAL A 285 -8.08 -13.41 -5.06
C VAL A 285 -8.10 -11.96 -4.56
N PRO A 286 -7.66 -10.94 -5.33
CA PRO A 286 -7.67 -9.56 -4.83
C PRO A 286 -9.09 -9.06 -4.55
N LEU A 287 -10.09 -9.43 -5.37
CA LEU A 287 -11.49 -9.03 -5.11
C LEU A 287 -12.04 -9.65 -3.84
N ALA A 288 -11.88 -10.96 -3.65
CA ALA A 288 -12.32 -11.65 -2.43
C ALA A 288 -11.64 -11.07 -1.19
N THR A 289 -10.35 -10.77 -1.29
CA THR A 289 -9.58 -10.17 -0.21
C THR A 289 -10.07 -8.75 0.11
N ILE A 290 -10.31 -7.92 -0.90
CA ILE A 290 -10.86 -6.57 -0.72
C ILE A 290 -12.22 -6.64 -0.04
N MET A 291 -13.14 -7.49 -0.52
CA MET A 291 -14.48 -7.63 0.06
C MET A 291 -14.42 -8.12 1.51
N ALA A 292 -13.65 -9.17 1.77
CA ALA A 292 -13.51 -9.72 3.12
C ALA A 292 -12.85 -8.70 4.08
N ALA A 293 -11.83 -7.97 3.62
CA ALA A 293 -11.17 -6.95 4.43
C ALA A 293 -12.08 -5.74 4.67
N TYR A 294 -12.83 -5.29 3.67
CA TYR A 294 -13.80 -4.20 3.80
C TYR A 294 -14.82 -4.51 4.91
N VAL A 295 -15.44 -5.69 4.86
CA VAL A 295 -16.38 -6.17 5.88
C VAL A 295 -15.70 -6.35 7.25
N SER A 296 -14.50 -6.94 7.30
CA SER A 296 -13.82 -7.24 8.57
C SER A 296 -13.30 -6.00 9.29
N PHE A 297 -12.84 -5.00 8.55
CA PHE A 297 -12.32 -3.75 9.10
C PHE A 297 -13.40 -2.69 9.35
N GLY A 298 -14.64 -2.93 8.90
CA GLY A 298 -15.80 -2.10 9.23
C GLY A 298 -15.87 -0.80 8.44
N TYR A 299 -15.46 -0.85 7.17
CA TYR A 299 -15.68 0.24 6.22
C TYR A 299 -17.07 0.13 5.59
#